data_AF-A0A814UP45-F1
#
_entry.id   AF-A0A814UP45-F1
#
_cell.length_a   1.000
_cell.length_b   1.000
_cell.length_c   1.000
_cell.angle_alpha   90.00
_cell.angle_beta   90.00
_cell.angle_gamma   90.00
#
_symmetry.space_group_name_H-M   'P 1'
#
loop_
_entity.id
_entity.type
_entity.pdbx_description
1 polymer ?
#
loop_
_entity_poly.entity_id
_entity_poly.type
_entity_poly.pdbx_seq_one_letter_code
_entity_poly.pdbx_strand_id
1 'polypeptide(L)'
;MHYQRLQYFYDEYKIFIKNYGTDNNDEENFNRIDIDSTLAQQFDLIQLNKETNFTVASIFDYLLEQYRDDEEKMCNIIVNYIVSLLKAKSRRYINEKWSTMPSPKDYFNMSISLSAIDMLVELQTTFSNLSINLLKNISNEIRARIIMEFDGYLFSWLVNDHTFNEGGASQFLFDINQGWTRIANDHVSLLFNKCRESALLLTMPIGSALLLVDALQQELSMTSLSNVSSKESIISSPLPSALHEMGIHHLSEFEADQILQRRLDLTNC
;
A
#
# COMPACT_ATOMS: atom_id res chain seq x y z
N MET A 1 24.30 11.36 -23.18
CA MET A 1 24.01 10.90 -21.80
C MET A 1 22.53 10.47 -21.65
N HIS A 2 21.55 11.23 -22.13
CA HIS A 2 20.12 10.87 -22.01
C HIS A 2 19.66 9.70 -22.91
N TYR A 3 20.18 9.58 -24.14
CA TYR A 3 19.92 8.43 -25.03
C TYR A 3 20.33 7.09 -24.42
N GLN A 4 21.45 7.06 -23.68
CA GLN A 4 21.93 5.85 -23.01
C GLN A 4 21.04 5.45 -21.83
N ARG A 5 20.40 6.42 -21.15
CA ARG A 5 19.44 6.14 -20.08
C ARG A 5 18.14 5.56 -20.63
N LEU A 6 17.69 6.05 -21.79
CA LEU A 6 16.51 5.53 -22.47
C LEU A 6 16.70 4.10 -22.94
N GLN A 7 17.81 3.85 -23.63
CA GLN A 7 18.16 2.53 -24.13
C GLN A 7 18.28 1.54 -22.97
N TYR A 8 18.95 1.95 -21.89
CA TYR A 8 19.08 1.16 -20.68
C TYR A 8 17.72 0.81 -20.05
N PHE A 9 16.83 1.80 -19.90
CA PHE A 9 15.51 1.57 -19.30
C PHE A 9 14.60 0.67 -20.15
N TYR A 10 14.67 0.82 -21.48
CA TYR A 10 13.95 -0.04 -22.42
C TYR A 10 14.48 -1.48 -22.41
N ASP A 11 15.79 -1.66 -22.28
CA ASP A 11 16.41 -2.98 -22.15
C ASP A 11 16.02 -3.65 -20.82
N GLU A 12 15.94 -2.90 -19.71
CA GLU A 12 15.44 -3.37 -18.41
C GLU A 12 13.95 -3.78 -18.47
N TYR A 13 13.12 -2.99 -19.17
CA TYR A 13 11.70 -3.33 -19.39
C TYR A 13 11.54 -4.66 -20.15
N LYS A 14 12.35 -4.89 -21.19
CA LYS A 14 12.34 -6.16 -21.93
C LYS A 14 12.74 -7.35 -21.06
N ILE A 15 13.73 -7.17 -20.18
CA ILE A 15 14.16 -8.19 -19.22
C ILE A 15 13.03 -8.49 -18.22
N PHE A 16 12.33 -7.45 -17.74
CA PHE A 16 11.18 -7.61 -16.84
C PHE A 16 10.03 -8.40 -17.50
N ILE A 17 9.60 -8.02 -18.70
CA ILE A 17 8.56 -8.76 -19.45
C ILE A 17 8.98 -10.20 -19.72
N LYS A 18 10.25 -10.45 -20.05
CA LYS A 18 10.75 -11.81 -20.28
C LYS A 18 10.73 -12.69 -19.02
N ASN A 19 10.98 -12.09 -17.86
CA ASN A 19 11.09 -12.82 -16.60
C ASN A 19 9.75 -12.99 -15.86
N TYR A 20 8.77 -12.11 -16.13
CA TYR A 20 7.49 -12.08 -15.42
C TYR A 20 6.25 -12.14 -16.32
N GLY A 21 6.40 -11.99 -17.64
CA GLY A 21 5.31 -11.91 -18.61
C GLY A 21 4.84 -13.24 -19.19
N THR A 22 4.90 -14.34 -18.43
CA THR A 22 4.33 -15.62 -18.88
C THR A 22 3.37 -16.20 -17.85
N ASP A 23 2.10 -15.81 -17.96
CA ASP A 23 0.98 -16.74 -17.87
C ASP A 23 0.01 -16.40 -19.02
N ASN A 24 -0.26 -17.41 -19.86
CA ASN A 24 -0.78 -17.32 -21.23
C ASN A 24 -2.25 -16.85 -21.38
N ASN A 25 -2.71 -15.86 -20.62
CA ASN A 25 -4.04 -15.26 -20.81
C ASN A 25 -4.05 -13.72 -20.82
N ASP A 26 -2.93 -13.04 -20.55
CA ASP A 26 -2.88 -11.56 -20.48
C ASP A 26 -2.16 -10.89 -21.67
N GLU A 27 -1.75 -11.64 -22.70
CA GLU A 27 -1.11 -11.08 -23.91
C GLU A 27 -1.98 -10.05 -24.63
N GLU A 28 -3.32 -10.13 -24.52
CA GLU A 28 -4.21 -9.17 -25.18
C GLU A 28 -4.25 -7.79 -24.50
N ASN A 29 -3.91 -7.67 -23.21
CA ASN A 29 -3.89 -6.39 -22.51
C ASN A 29 -2.53 -5.68 -22.58
N PHE A 30 -1.42 -6.41 -22.75
CA PHE A 30 -0.08 -5.83 -22.83
C PHE A 30 0.31 -5.37 -24.25
N ASN A 31 -0.28 -5.94 -25.31
CA ASN A 31 0.01 -5.58 -26.70
C ASN A 31 -0.63 -4.26 -27.18
N ARG A 32 -1.27 -3.48 -26.30
CA ARG A 32 -1.93 -2.21 -26.69
C ARG A 32 -1.07 -0.96 -26.57
N ILE A 33 0.11 -1.03 -25.96
CA ILE A 33 1.06 0.08 -26.00
C ILE A 33 2.00 -0.21 -27.17
N ASP A 34 1.60 0.21 -28.36
CA ASP A 34 2.45 0.20 -29.55
C ASP A 34 3.52 1.30 -29.42
N ILE A 35 4.49 1.03 -28.53
CA ILE A 35 5.61 1.91 -28.22
C ILE A 35 6.43 2.15 -29.50
N ASP A 36 6.53 1.17 -30.39
CA ASP A 36 7.25 1.27 -31.66
C ASP A 36 6.57 2.28 -32.62
N SER A 37 5.23 2.29 -32.71
CA SER A 37 4.50 3.31 -33.49
C SER A 37 4.62 4.71 -32.90
N THR A 38 4.69 4.82 -31.57
CA THR A 38 4.80 6.10 -30.85
C THR A 38 6.19 6.71 -31.04
N LEU A 39 7.24 5.88 -31.01
CA LEU A 39 8.62 6.30 -31.29
C LEU A 39 8.83 6.66 -32.76
N ALA A 40 8.21 5.94 -33.70
CA ALA A 40 8.26 6.27 -35.12
C ALA A 40 7.63 7.65 -35.43
N GLN A 41 6.48 7.94 -34.82
CA GLN A 41 5.82 9.25 -34.92
C GLN A 41 6.68 10.38 -34.32
N GLN A 42 7.45 10.09 -33.26
CA GLN A 42 8.38 11.05 -32.66
C GLN A 42 9.56 11.40 -33.58
N PHE A 43 10.05 10.45 -34.39
CA PHE A 43 11.10 10.72 -35.38
C PHE A 43 10.62 11.65 -36.52
N ASP A 44 9.38 11.50 -36.96
CA ASP A 44 8.81 12.35 -38.01
C ASP A 44 8.55 13.78 -37.51
N LEU A 45 8.12 13.96 -36.25
CA LEU A 45 7.95 15.27 -35.63
C LEU A 45 9.27 16.05 -35.48
N ILE A 46 10.38 15.35 -35.24
CA ILE A 46 11.72 15.95 -35.16
C ILE A 46 12.21 16.39 -36.55
N GLN A 47 11.84 15.68 -37.62
CA GLN A 47 12.21 16.01 -39.00
C GLN A 47 11.38 17.18 -39.55
N LEU A 48 10.07 17.22 -39.26
CA LEU A 48 9.15 18.25 -39.76
C LEU A 48 9.45 19.66 -39.20
N ASN A 49 10.02 19.75 -38.00
CA ASN A 49 10.23 21.01 -37.28
C ASN A 49 11.53 21.77 -37.61
N LYS A 50 12.32 21.31 -38.59
CA LYS A 50 13.50 22.06 -39.07
C LYS A 50 13.15 23.36 -39.80
N GLU A 51 11.88 23.57 -40.16
CA GLU A 51 11.43 24.73 -40.95
C GLU A 51 10.78 25.84 -40.13
N THR A 52 10.56 25.66 -38.82
CA THR A 52 9.96 26.68 -37.94
C THR A 52 10.91 27.07 -36.82
N ASN A 53 11.14 28.37 -36.65
CA ASN A 53 11.96 28.98 -35.58
C ASN A 53 11.37 28.75 -34.17
N PHE A 54 11.32 27.49 -33.73
CA PHE A 54 11.03 27.10 -32.36
C PHE A 54 12.36 26.94 -31.63
N THR A 55 12.53 27.60 -30.50
CA THR A 55 13.78 27.52 -29.74
C THR A 55 14.00 26.08 -29.29
N VAL A 56 15.21 25.57 -29.53
CA VAL A 56 15.63 24.20 -29.23
C VAL A 56 15.26 23.77 -27.79
N ALA A 57 15.22 24.71 -26.84
CA ALA A 57 14.73 24.51 -25.47
C ALA A 57 13.32 23.90 -25.43
N SER A 58 12.37 24.43 -26.20
CA SER A 58 10.96 24.03 -26.13
C SER A 58 10.67 22.64 -26.69
N ILE A 59 11.50 22.11 -27.60
CA ILE A 59 11.35 20.75 -28.13
C ILE A 59 11.86 19.73 -27.12
N PHE A 60 12.97 20.04 -26.43
CA PHE A 60 13.47 19.18 -25.35
C PHE A 60 12.55 19.19 -24.14
N ASP A 61 11.94 20.34 -23.81
CA ASP A 61 10.96 20.43 -22.73
C ASP A 61 9.74 19.54 -22.99
N TYR A 62 9.19 19.58 -24.21
CA TYR A 62 8.10 18.70 -24.62
C TYR A 62 8.48 17.21 -24.54
N LEU A 63 9.66 16.83 -25.03
CA LEU A 63 10.13 15.45 -24.94
C LEU A 63 10.33 15.02 -23.48
N LEU A 64 10.87 15.89 -22.63
CA LEU A 64 11.04 15.60 -21.21
C LEU A 64 9.70 15.42 -20.49
N GLU A 65 8.68 16.19 -20.86
CA GLU A 65 7.31 16.02 -20.35
C GLU A 65 6.74 14.66 -20.77
N GLN A 66 6.84 14.31 -22.06
CA GLN A 66 6.43 12.99 -22.53
C GLN A 66 7.17 11.84 -21.81
N TYR A 67 8.47 11.99 -21.58
CA TYR A 67 9.23 10.99 -20.83
C TYR A 67 8.74 10.81 -19.40
N ARG A 68 8.38 11.90 -18.71
CA ARG A 68 7.82 11.82 -17.36
C ARG A 68 6.46 11.13 -17.37
N ASP A 69 5.62 11.43 -18.36
CA ASP A 69 4.33 10.78 -18.52
C ASP A 69 4.48 9.28 -18.77
N ASP A 70 5.44 8.89 -19.60
CA ASP A 70 5.69 7.48 -19.91
C ASP A 70 6.34 6.75 -18.72
N GLU A 71 7.26 7.39 -17.99
CA GLU A 71 7.80 6.88 -16.73
C GLU A 71 6.68 6.61 -15.72
N GLU A 72 5.79 7.58 -15.52
CA GLU A 72 4.63 7.46 -14.62
C GLU A 72 3.68 6.33 -15.02
N LYS A 73 3.37 6.21 -16.33
CA LYS A 73 2.57 5.09 -16.84
C LYS A 73 3.21 3.75 -16.56
N MET A 74 4.51 3.61 -16.81
CA MET A 74 5.24 2.36 -16.57
C MET A 74 5.29 2.02 -15.09
N CYS A 75 5.56 3.00 -14.21
CA CYS A 75 5.47 2.83 -12.77
C CYS A 75 4.10 2.29 -12.35
N ASN A 76 3.01 2.89 -12.85
CA ASN A 76 1.65 2.45 -12.52
C ASN A 76 1.34 1.04 -13.03
N ILE A 77 1.80 0.66 -14.22
CA ILE A 77 1.65 -0.71 -14.75
C ILE A 77 2.35 -1.71 -13.83
N ILE A 78 3.60 -1.43 -13.44
CA ILE A 78 4.39 -2.30 -12.57
C ILE A 78 3.71 -2.43 -11.19
N VAL A 79 3.28 -1.32 -10.59
CA VAL A 79 2.58 -1.31 -9.29
C VAL A 79 1.31 -2.15 -9.38
N ASN A 80 0.44 -1.90 -10.37
CA ASN A 80 -0.83 -2.61 -10.52
C ASN A 80 -0.65 -4.11 -10.68
N TYR A 81 0.33 -4.53 -11.49
CA TYR A 81 0.66 -5.94 -11.68
C TYR A 81 1.10 -6.60 -10.38
N ILE A 82 2.08 -6.01 -9.68
CA ILE A 82 2.61 -6.53 -8.43
C ILE A 82 1.53 -6.59 -7.35
N VAL A 83 0.74 -5.53 -7.20
CA VAL A 83 -0.35 -5.47 -6.21
C VAL A 83 -1.38 -6.56 -6.51
N SER A 84 -1.70 -6.81 -7.78
CA SER A 84 -2.61 -7.90 -8.17
C SER A 84 -2.06 -9.28 -7.80
N LEU A 85 -0.76 -9.49 -8.00
CA LEU A 85 -0.08 -10.73 -7.58
C LEU A 85 -0.11 -10.90 -6.05
N LEU A 86 0.23 -9.85 -5.30
CA LEU A 86 0.18 -9.86 -3.83
C LEU A 86 -1.24 -10.13 -3.30
N LYS A 87 -2.27 -9.53 -3.91
CA LYS A 87 -3.69 -9.80 -3.60
C LYS A 87 -4.04 -11.27 -3.81
N ALA A 88 -3.53 -11.90 -4.87
CA ALA A 88 -3.75 -13.31 -5.13
C ALA A 88 -3.05 -14.20 -4.07
N LYS A 89 -1.80 -13.88 -3.73
CA LYS A 89 -1.00 -14.63 -2.74
C LYS A 89 -1.49 -14.47 -1.30
N SER A 90 -2.14 -13.35 -0.96
CA SER A 90 -2.65 -13.09 0.39
C SER A 90 -4.03 -13.67 0.68
N ARG A 91 -4.71 -14.29 -0.29
CA ARG A 91 -6.06 -14.83 -0.09
C ARG A 91 -6.17 -15.79 1.08
N ARG A 92 -5.17 -16.67 1.28
CA ARG A 92 -5.17 -17.61 2.40
C ARG A 92 -5.02 -16.89 3.74
N TYR A 93 -4.18 -15.87 3.78
CA TYR A 93 -3.94 -15.06 4.97
C TYR A 93 -5.19 -14.28 5.39
N ILE A 94 -5.84 -13.62 4.42
CA ILE A 94 -7.08 -12.87 4.65
C ILE A 94 -8.15 -13.76 5.26
N ASN A 95 -8.34 -14.96 4.70
CA ASN A 95 -9.39 -15.89 5.11
C ASN A 95 -9.02 -16.75 6.35
N GLU A 96 -8.00 -16.38 7.12
CA GLU A 96 -7.74 -17.07 8.39
C GLU A 96 -8.90 -16.87 9.38
N LYS A 97 -9.04 -17.83 10.30
CA LYS A 97 -10.09 -17.79 11.32
C LYS A 97 -9.66 -16.95 12.52
N TRP A 98 -9.48 -15.64 12.30
CA TRP A 98 -9.01 -14.66 13.28
C TRP A 98 -9.82 -14.65 14.60
N SER A 99 -11.11 -14.93 14.53
CA SER A 99 -12.02 -14.97 15.69
C SER A 99 -11.89 -16.21 16.56
N THR A 100 -11.29 -17.29 16.03
CA THR A 100 -11.16 -18.57 16.74
C THR A 100 -9.70 -18.96 16.95
N MET A 101 -8.77 -18.03 16.79
CA MET A 101 -7.37 -18.31 17.01
C MET A 101 -7.11 -18.58 18.50
N PRO A 102 -6.28 -19.57 18.84
CA PRO A 102 -5.88 -19.86 20.22
C PRO A 102 -5.19 -18.67 20.90
N SER A 103 -5.34 -18.56 22.22
CA SER A 103 -4.78 -17.44 22.98
C SER A 103 -3.25 -17.49 22.97
N PRO A 104 -2.53 -16.35 22.99
CA PRO A 104 -1.08 -16.35 23.12
C PRO A 104 -0.61 -17.02 24.40
N LYS A 105 -1.47 -17.05 25.44
CA LYS A 105 -1.21 -17.70 26.73
C LYS A 105 -1.11 -19.22 26.62
N ASP A 106 -1.67 -19.80 25.54
CA ASP A 106 -1.65 -21.23 25.27
C ASP A 106 -0.41 -21.66 24.46
N TYR A 107 0.42 -20.71 24.01
CA TYR A 107 1.64 -20.97 23.23
C TYR A 107 2.92 -20.63 23.99
N PHE A 108 3.95 -21.45 23.79
CA PHE A 108 5.28 -21.17 24.33
C PHE A 108 6.05 -20.15 23.45
N ASN A 109 5.84 -20.14 22.13
CA ASN A 109 6.48 -19.24 21.18
C ASN A 109 5.55 -18.96 19.98
N MET A 110 5.35 -17.69 19.64
CA MET A 110 4.61 -17.26 18.45
C MET A 110 5.51 -17.34 17.20
N SER A 111 4.93 -17.69 16.04
CA SER A 111 5.61 -17.76 14.75
C SER A 111 4.79 -17.08 13.68
N ILE A 112 5.39 -16.79 12.51
CA ILE A 112 4.67 -16.19 11.40
C ILE A 112 3.59 -17.18 10.93
N SER A 113 2.37 -16.69 10.69
CA SER A 113 1.27 -17.50 10.15
C SER A 113 1.70 -18.15 8.84
N LEU A 114 1.51 -19.47 8.72
CA LEU A 114 1.90 -20.21 7.52
C LEU A 114 1.19 -19.70 6.26
N SER A 115 -0.05 -19.21 6.41
CA SER A 115 -0.81 -18.61 5.32
C SER A 115 -0.26 -17.26 4.84
N ALA A 116 0.54 -16.57 5.65
CA ALA A 116 1.19 -15.31 5.31
C ALA A 116 2.45 -15.51 4.47
N ILE A 117 3.08 -16.68 4.54
CA ILE A 117 4.41 -16.93 3.95
C ILE A 117 4.42 -16.63 2.45
N ASP A 118 3.41 -17.08 1.71
CA ASP A 118 3.36 -16.91 0.25
C ASP A 118 3.41 -15.43 -0.15
N MET A 119 2.64 -14.56 0.51
CA MET A 119 2.65 -13.12 0.22
C MET A 119 3.92 -12.43 0.71
N LEU A 120 4.52 -12.90 1.81
CA LEU A 120 5.74 -12.33 2.37
C LEU A 120 6.95 -12.61 1.48
N VAL A 121 7.07 -13.86 1.02
CA VAL A 121 8.11 -14.26 0.07
C VAL A 121 7.95 -13.49 -1.23
N GLU A 122 6.73 -13.38 -1.75
CA GLU A 122 6.45 -12.61 -2.98
C GLU A 122 6.87 -11.15 -2.84
N LEU A 123 6.51 -10.51 -1.72
CA LEU A 123 6.87 -9.12 -1.43
C LEU A 123 8.39 -8.95 -1.34
N GLN A 124 9.07 -9.86 -0.65
CA GLN A 124 10.53 -9.84 -0.51
C GLN A 124 11.22 -10.00 -1.88
N THR A 125 10.82 -11.00 -2.66
CA THR A 125 11.35 -11.26 -3.99
C THR A 125 11.13 -10.05 -4.89
N THR A 126 9.91 -9.51 -4.91
CA THR A 126 9.59 -8.31 -5.68
C THR A 126 10.46 -7.12 -5.31
N PHE A 127 10.63 -6.85 -4.02
CA PHE A 127 11.48 -5.74 -3.59
C PHE A 127 12.92 -5.96 -4.01
N SER A 128 13.49 -7.15 -3.79
CA SER A 128 14.84 -7.47 -4.27
C SER A 128 14.98 -7.23 -5.77
N ASN A 129 14.01 -7.67 -6.57
CA ASN A 129 14.01 -7.49 -8.02
C ASN A 129 13.95 -6.01 -8.43
N LEU A 130 13.10 -5.21 -7.81
CA LEU A 130 13.06 -3.76 -8.08
C LEU A 130 14.40 -3.10 -7.75
N SER A 131 15.06 -3.53 -6.67
CA SER A 131 16.37 -3.01 -6.27
C SER A 131 17.50 -3.34 -7.25
N ILE A 132 17.43 -4.51 -7.89
CA ILE A 132 18.46 -5.01 -8.80
C ILE A 132 18.32 -4.37 -10.18
N ASN A 133 17.08 -4.22 -10.67
CA ASN A 133 16.81 -3.87 -12.06
C ASN A 133 16.49 -2.38 -12.27
N LEU A 134 16.19 -1.61 -11.21
CA LEU A 134 15.80 -0.20 -11.33
C LEU A 134 16.74 0.73 -10.56
N LEU A 135 16.79 1.99 -11.03
CA LEU A 135 17.45 3.07 -10.28
C LEU A 135 16.81 3.23 -8.91
N LYS A 136 17.63 3.50 -7.89
CA LYS A 136 17.19 3.59 -6.48
C LYS A 136 15.95 4.46 -6.27
N ASN A 137 15.87 5.62 -6.91
CA ASN A 137 14.73 6.53 -6.73
C ASN A 137 13.43 5.93 -7.27
N ILE A 138 13.45 5.38 -8.49
CA ILE A 138 12.31 4.73 -9.13
C ILE A 138 11.90 3.48 -8.35
N SER A 139 12.87 2.64 -7.96
CA SER A 139 12.62 1.45 -7.12
C SER A 139 11.94 1.83 -5.81
N ASN A 140 12.40 2.89 -5.13
CA ASN A 140 11.83 3.32 -3.85
C ASN A 140 10.41 3.87 -4.01
N GLU A 141 10.17 4.62 -5.07
CA GLU A 141 8.84 5.12 -5.40
C GLU A 141 7.86 3.99 -5.69
N ILE A 142 8.22 3.05 -6.58
CA ILE A 142 7.37 1.90 -6.90
C ILE A 142 7.07 1.07 -5.64
N ARG A 143 8.09 0.82 -4.80
CA ARG A 143 7.90 0.12 -3.52
C ARG A 143 6.91 0.84 -2.61
N ALA A 144 7.05 2.16 -2.45
CA ALA A 144 6.15 2.94 -1.61
C ALA A 144 4.69 2.84 -2.09
N ARG A 145 4.48 2.94 -3.42
CA ARG A 145 3.15 2.78 -4.03
C ARG A 145 2.57 1.37 -3.82
N ILE A 146 3.37 0.31 -4.04
CA ILE A 146 2.97 -1.09 -3.78
C ILE A 146 2.52 -1.26 -2.33
N ILE A 147 3.32 -0.77 -1.38
CA ILE A 147 3.03 -0.87 0.05
C ILE A 147 1.73 -0.16 0.38
N MET A 148 1.57 1.08 -0.08
CA MET A 148 0.41 1.90 0.22
C MET A 148 -0.89 1.28 -0.31
N GLU A 149 -0.88 0.79 -1.56
CA GLU A 149 -2.04 0.14 -2.15
C GLU A 149 -2.36 -1.21 -1.49
N PHE A 150 -1.33 -2.00 -1.19
CA PHE A 150 -1.51 -3.31 -0.60
C PHE A 150 -1.90 -3.23 0.88
N ASP A 151 -1.42 -2.24 1.62
CA ASP A 151 -1.88 -1.89 2.97
C ASP A 151 -3.36 -1.52 2.99
N GLY A 152 -3.80 -0.65 2.07
CA GLY A 152 -5.21 -0.31 1.93
C GLY A 152 -6.08 -1.52 1.59
N TYR A 153 -5.57 -2.44 0.75
CA TYR A 153 -6.25 -3.69 0.44
C TYR A 153 -6.38 -4.61 1.67
N LEU A 154 -5.29 -4.85 2.40
CA LEU A 154 -5.34 -5.70 3.60
C LEU A 154 -6.19 -5.06 4.70
N PHE A 155 -6.10 -3.75 4.90
CA PHE A 155 -7.00 -3.05 5.79
C PHE A 155 -8.48 -3.30 5.44
N SER A 156 -8.83 -3.19 4.15
CA SER A 156 -10.21 -3.35 3.70
C SER A 156 -10.71 -4.80 3.81
N TRP A 157 -9.90 -5.78 3.42
CA TRP A 157 -10.35 -7.17 3.28
C TRP A 157 -10.00 -8.07 4.46
N LEU A 158 -8.95 -7.74 5.20
CA LEU A 158 -8.56 -8.48 6.41
C LEU A 158 -9.15 -7.81 7.64
N VAL A 159 -8.84 -6.52 7.86
CA VAL A 159 -9.22 -5.86 9.12
C VAL A 159 -10.71 -5.56 9.18
N ASN A 160 -11.28 -4.92 8.15
CA ASN A 160 -12.68 -4.48 8.20
C ASN A 160 -13.70 -5.62 8.01
N ASP A 161 -13.32 -6.72 7.36
CA ASP A 161 -14.24 -7.83 7.06
C ASP A 161 -14.25 -8.93 8.13
N HIS A 162 -13.31 -8.89 9.08
CA HIS A 162 -13.15 -9.94 10.09
C HIS A 162 -13.31 -9.41 11.51
N THR A 163 -13.67 -10.31 12.42
CA THR A 163 -13.63 -10.07 13.86
C THR A 163 -12.45 -10.80 14.48
N PHE A 164 -11.87 -10.25 15.53
CA PHE A 164 -10.66 -10.74 16.18
C PHE A 164 -10.94 -11.09 17.64
N ASN A 165 -10.43 -12.24 18.08
CA ASN A 165 -10.24 -12.50 19.51
C ASN A 165 -8.81 -12.09 19.93
N GLU A 166 -8.48 -12.23 21.22
CA GLU A 166 -7.14 -11.91 21.76
C GLU A 166 -6.01 -12.64 20.98
N GLY A 167 -6.24 -13.92 20.64
CA GLY A 167 -5.31 -14.74 19.86
C GLY A 167 -5.06 -14.19 18.46
N GLY A 168 -6.13 -13.95 17.70
CA GLY A 168 -6.04 -13.48 16.32
C GLY A 168 -5.46 -12.08 16.22
N ALA A 169 -5.84 -11.17 17.12
CA ALA A 169 -5.26 -9.84 17.19
C ALA A 169 -3.75 -9.90 17.45
N SER A 170 -3.32 -10.77 18.37
CA SER A 170 -1.91 -10.92 18.71
C SER A 170 -1.10 -11.56 17.58
N GLN A 171 -1.65 -12.58 16.92
CA GLN A 171 -1.02 -13.22 15.75
C GLN A 171 -0.89 -12.23 14.60
N PHE A 172 -1.93 -11.45 14.32
CA PHE A 172 -1.89 -10.39 13.31
C PHE A 172 -0.78 -9.38 13.61
N LEU A 173 -0.72 -8.85 14.84
CA LEU A 173 0.34 -7.94 15.27
C LEU A 173 1.75 -8.55 15.09
N PHE A 174 1.90 -9.84 15.42
CA PHE A 174 3.18 -10.53 15.26
C PHE A 174 3.58 -10.66 13.79
N ASP A 175 2.67 -11.05 12.91
CA ASP A 175 2.94 -11.16 11.48
C ASP A 175 3.34 -9.82 10.86
N ILE A 176 2.66 -8.73 11.23
CA ILE A 176 3.01 -7.36 10.83
C ILE A 176 4.44 -7.04 11.30
N ASN A 177 4.72 -7.23 12.59
CA ASN A 177 6.01 -6.87 13.16
C ASN A 177 7.17 -7.71 12.64
N GLN A 178 6.95 -9.01 12.42
CA GLN A 178 8.02 -9.96 12.10
C GLN A 178 8.15 -10.25 10.62
N GLY A 179 7.05 -10.34 9.88
CA GLY A 179 7.11 -10.52 8.43
C GLY A 179 7.47 -9.20 7.74
N TRP A 180 6.73 -8.14 8.04
CA TRP A 180 6.66 -6.99 7.14
C TRP A 180 7.78 -5.99 7.45
N THR A 181 8.09 -5.79 8.73
CA THR A 181 9.25 -4.99 9.15
C THR A 181 10.59 -5.61 8.74
N ARG A 182 10.70 -6.95 8.69
CA ARG A 182 11.94 -7.62 8.27
C ARG A 182 12.19 -7.52 6.76
N ILE A 183 11.13 -7.49 5.95
CA ILE A 183 11.25 -7.29 4.50
C ILE A 183 11.70 -5.86 4.17
N ALA A 184 11.42 -4.90 5.07
CA ALA A 184 11.70 -3.49 4.88
C ALA A 184 13.16 -3.14 4.57
N ASN A 185 14.11 -3.88 5.15
CA ASN A 185 15.58 -3.77 5.18
C ASN A 185 16.24 -2.37 5.24
N ASP A 186 15.52 -1.26 5.08
CA ASP A 186 15.96 0.15 5.16
C ASP A 186 14.79 1.17 5.01
N HIS A 187 13.56 0.74 4.65
CA HIS A 187 12.38 1.62 4.43
C HIS A 187 11.27 1.45 5.47
N VAL A 188 11.66 1.29 6.73
CA VAL A 188 10.78 0.96 7.86
C VAL A 188 9.64 1.98 8.08
N SER A 189 9.84 3.25 7.70
CA SER A 189 8.88 4.33 8.00
C SER A 189 7.60 4.32 7.18
N LEU A 190 7.51 3.53 6.11
CA LEU A 190 6.37 3.54 5.18
C LEU A 190 5.56 2.24 5.16
N LEU A 191 5.94 1.23 5.95
CA LEU A 191 5.37 -0.10 5.82
C LEU A 191 4.08 -0.26 6.61
N PHE A 192 3.00 -0.33 5.83
CA PHE A 192 1.70 -0.81 6.25
C PHE A 192 1.12 -0.13 7.48
N ASN A 193 1.13 1.21 7.43
CA ASN A 193 0.73 2.04 8.55
C ASN A 193 -0.69 1.75 9.02
N LYS A 194 -1.66 1.54 8.10
CA LYS A 194 -3.04 1.24 8.49
C LYS A 194 -3.15 -0.11 9.16
N CYS A 195 -2.56 -1.17 8.59
CA CYS A 195 -2.57 -2.50 9.20
C CYS A 195 -1.85 -2.51 10.56
N ARG A 196 -0.72 -1.80 10.69
CA ARG A 196 0.02 -1.70 11.96
C ARG A 196 -0.79 -0.99 13.04
N GLU A 197 -1.37 0.18 12.72
CA GLU A 197 -2.20 0.92 13.67
C GLU A 197 -3.48 0.14 14.02
N SER A 198 -4.04 -0.59 13.06
CA SER A 198 -5.16 -1.50 13.31
C SER A 198 -4.75 -2.60 14.30
N ALA A 199 -3.59 -3.23 14.10
CA ALA A 199 -3.08 -4.25 15.01
C ALA A 199 -2.85 -3.70 16.43
N LEU A 200 -2.40 -2.45 16.57
CA LEU A 200 -2.28 -1.77 17.87
C LEU A 200 -3.65 -1.61 18.55
N LEU A 201 -4.68 -1.13 17.84
CA LEU A 201 -6.04 -1.01 18.36
C LEU A 201 -6.65 -2.36 18.75
N LEU A 202 -6.44 -3.39 17.94
CA LEU A 202 -6.95 -4.74 18.20
C LEU A 202 -6.30 -5.40 19.43
N THR A 203 -5.06 -5.04 19.77
CA THR A 203 -4.29 -5.65 20.86
C THR A 203 -4.18 -4.80 22.12
N MET A 204 -4.66 -3.56 22.10
CA MET A 204 -4.59 -2.69 23.27
C MET A 204 -5.38 -3.26 24.46
N PRO A 205 -4.99 -2.91 25.71
CA PRO A 205 -5.70 -3.36 26.91
C PRO A 205 -7.19 -3.01 26.87
N ILE A 206 -8.04 -3.95 27.29
CA ILE A 206 -9.51 -3.79 27.23
C ILE A 206 -10.02 -2.51 27.91
N GLY A 207 -9.44 -2.13 29.04
CA GLY A 207 -9.82 -0.89 29.75
C GLY A 207 -9.51 0.36 28.93
N SER A 208 -8.34 0.41 28.27
CA SER A 208 -7.98 1.51 27.37
C SER A 208 -8.87 1.52 26.11
N ALA A 209 -9.23 0.33 25.61
CA ALA A 209 -10.09 0.19 24.44
C ALA A 209 -11.50 0.72 24.72
N LEU A 210 -12.10 0.36 25.85
CA LEU A 210 -13.43 0.85 26.26
C LEU A 210 -13.47 2.38 26.39
N LEU A 211 -12.48 2.97 27.07
CA LEU A 211 -12.39 4.43 27.19
C LEU A 211 -12.25 5.12 25.83
N LEU A 212 -11.51 4.52 24.90
CA LEU A 212 -11.33 5.06 23.56
C LEU A 212 -12.61 4.94 22.73
N VAL A 213 -13.33 3.82 22.82
CA VAL A 213 -14.66 3.66 22.20
C VAL A 213 -15.62 4.74 22.69
N ASP A 214 -15.72 4.93 24.02
CA ASP A 214 -16.61 5.95 24.59
C ASP A 214 -16.26 7.36 24.08
N ALA A 215 -14.96 7.69 24.03
CA ALA A 215 -14.49 8.99 23.54
C ALA A 215 -14.78 9.18 22.04
N LEU A 216 -14.53 8.16 21.21
CA LEU A 216 -14.79 8.18 19.77
C LEU A 216 -16.29 8.31 19.48
N GLN A 217 -17.15 7.56 20.18
CA GLN A 217 -18.59 7.62 19.98
C GLN A 217 -19.17 8.98 20.37
N GLN A 218 -18.68 9.60 21.45
CA GLN A 218 -19.08 10.95 21.82
C GLN A 218 -18.72 11.97 20.72
N GLU A 219 -17.50 11.92 20.22
CA GLU A 219 -17.02 12.84 19.18
C GLU A 219 -17.76 12.65 17.84
N LEU A 220 -17.94 11.40 17.42
CA LEU A 220 -18.65 11.05 16.18
C LEU A 220 -20.14 11.46 16.26
N SER A 221 -20.75 11.33 17.44
CA SER A 221 -22.13 11.79 17.69
C SER A 221 -22.25 13.31 17.63
N MET A 222 -21.32 14.04 18.26
CA MET A 222 -21.30 15.52 18.22
C MET A 222 -21.08 16.05 16.80
N THR A 223 -20.18 15.42 16.04
CA THR A 223 -19.89 15.77 14.64
C THR A 223 -21.11 15.51 13.73
N SER A 224 -21.89 14.47 14.01
CA SER A 224 -23.12 14.17 13.26
C SER A 224 -24.23 15.21 13.50
N LEU A 225 -24.30 15.77 14.72
CA LEU A 225 -25.28 16.77 15.13
C LEU A 225 -24.93 18.19 14.68
N SER A 226 -23.64 18.54 14.60
CA SER A 226 -23.17 19.89 14.22
C SER A 226 -23.31 20.22 12.73
N ASN A 227 -23.57 19.23 11.87
CA ASN A 227 -23.90 19.46 10.46
C ASN A 227 -25.23 20.20 10.23
N VAL A 228 -26.03 20.47 11.29
CA VAL A 228 -27.34 21.14 11.20
C VAL A 228 -27.36 22.55 11.79
N SER A 229 -26.37 23.00 12.57
CA SER A 229 -26.32 24.41 12.96
C SER A 229 -24.96 24.90 13.45
N SER A 230 -24.61 26.08 12.95
CA SER A 230 -23.63 27.06 13.49
C SER A 230 -22.14 26.76 13.40
N LYS A 231 -21.45 27.74 12.78
CA LYS A 231 -20.02 27.94 12.59
C LYS A 231 -19.20 28.12 13.88
N GLU A 232 -19.57 27.52 15.00
CA GLU A 232 -18.92 27.76 16.30
C GLU A 232 -18.58 26.46 17.04
N SER A 233 -17.46 25.84 16.67
CA SER A 233 -16.60 25.14 17.63
C SER A 233 -15.18 25.02 17.09
N ILE A 234 -14.41 26.11 17.15
CA ILE A 234 -12.94 26.08 17.09
C ILE A 234 -12.43 25.65 18.48
N ILE A 235 -12.85 24.46 18.92
CA ILE A 235 -12.21 23.75 20.01
C ILE A 235 -11.75 22.47 19.35
N SER A 236 -10.45 22.39 19.07
CA SER A 236 -9.82 21.13 18.70
C SER A 236 -10.18 20.13 19.80
N SER A 237 -11.00 19.13 19.48
CA SER A 237 -11.22 18.04 20.42
C SER A 237 -9.86 17.44 20.78
N PRO A 238 -9.65 16.98 22.03
CA PRO A 238 -8.38 16.38 22.43
C PRO A 238 -8.17 14.99 21.79
N LEU A 239 -9.18 14.46 21.08
CA LEU A 239 -9.20 13.10 20.58
C LEU A 239 -8.18 12.81 19.47
N PRO A 240 -7.98 13.68 18.46
CA PRO A 240 -6.88 13.52 17.51
C PRO A 240 -5.51 13.51 18.20
N SER A 241 -5.33 14.31 19.26
CA SER A 241 -4.10 14.30 20.06
C SER A 241 -3.94 13.00 20.86
N ALA A 242 -5.02 12.48 21.44
CA ALA A 242 -5.01 11.20 22.15
C ALA A 242 -4.67 10.02 21.23
N LEU A 243 -5.27 9.95 20.03
CA LEU A 243 -4.93 8.93 19.03
C LEU A 243 -3.44 9.02 18.64
N HIS A 244 -2.94 10.23 18.42
CA HIS A 244 -1.53 10.46 18.09
C HIS A 244 -0.58 10.06 19.24
N GLU A 245 -0.95 10.33 20.49
CA GLU A 245 -0.21 9.87 21.69
C GLU A 245 -0.19 8.33 21.80
N MET A 246 -1.22 7.66 21.28
CA MET A 246 -1.32 6.20 21.21
C MET A 246 -0.61 5.60 20.00
N GLY A 247 0.02 6.43 19.16
CA GLY A 247 0.76 5.99 17.97
C GLY A 247 -0.12 5.76 16.73
N ILE A 248 -1.34 6.32 16.72
CA ILE A 248 -2.29 6.25 15.61
C ILE A 248 -2.25 7.58 14.85
N HIS A 249 -1.69 7.55 13.65
CA HIS A 249 -1.44 8.74 12.83
C HIS A 249 -2.10 8.67 11.44
N HIS A 250 -2.48 7.48 10.99
CA HIS A 250 -2.93 7.22 9.62
C HIS A 250 -4.38 6.74 9.54
N LEU A 251 -4.97 6.36 10.67
CA LEU A 251 -6.39 6.05 10.79
C LEU A 251 -7.18 7.30 11.19
N SER A 252 -8.32 7.50 10.53
CA SER A 252 -9.34 8.46 10.98
C SER A 252 -10.04 7.96 12.25
N GLU A 253 -10.73 8.86 12.95
CA GLU A 253 -11.52 8.54 14.14
C GLU A 253 -12.59 7.49 13.82
N PHE A 254 -13.23 7.61 12.67
CA PHE A 254 -14.22 6.65 12.21
C PHE A 254 -13.62 5.26 11.92
N GLU A 255 -12.44 5.20 11.29
CA GLU A 255 -11.73 3.93 11.08
C GLU A 255 -11.30 3.31 12.41
N ALA A 256 -10.81 4.12 13.37
CA ALA A 256 -10.43 3.65 14.69
C ALA A 256 -11.61 3.04 15.46
N ASP A 257 -12.77 3.69 15.46
CA ASP A 257 -14.00 3.15 16.06
C ASP A 257 -14.42 1.82 15.40
N GLN A 258 -14.42 1.77 14.06
CA GLN A 258 -14.74 0.53 13.36
C GLN A 258 -13.80 -0.62 13.69
N ILE A 259 -12.49 -0.38 13.81
CA ILE A 259 -11.51 -1.41 14.16
C ILE A 259 -11.75 -1.91 15.58
N LEU A 260 -12.03 -1.02 16.54
CA LEU A 260 -12.35 -1.41 17.90
C LEU A 260 -13.60 -2.30 17.96
N GLN A 261 -14.62 -2.00 17.15
CA GLN A 261 -15.81 -2.84 16.99
C GLN A 261 -15.52 -4.21 16.35
N ARG A 262 -14.33 -4.45 15.78
CA ARG A 262 -13.95 -5.80 15.31
C ARG A 262 -13.48 -6.71 16.43
N ARG A 263 -13.28 -6.19 17.64
CA ARG A 263 -12.84 -7.00 18.78
C ARG A 263 -14.02 -7.75 19.42
N LEU A 264 -13.84 -9.05 19.62
CA LEU A 264 -14.87 -9.91 20.21
C LEU A 264 -15.09 -9.66 21.71
N ASP A 265 -14.08 -9.12 22.41
CA ASP A 265 -14.18 -8.78 23.83
C ASP A 265 -14.95 -7.47 24.08
N LEU A 266 -15.12 -6.62 23.06
CA LEU A 266 -15.90 -5.38 23.15
C LEU A 266 -17.32 -5.50 22.59
N THR A 267 -17.53 -6.39 21.60
CA THR A 267 -18.84 -6.55 20.93
C THR A 267 -19.85 -7.38 21.70
N ASN A 268 -19.43 -8.07 22.77
CA ASN A 268 -20.29 -8.90 23.62
C ASN A 268 -20.57 -8.28 25.01
N CYS A 269 -20.31 -6.98 25.19
CA CYS A 269 -20.63 -6.23 26.41
C CYS A 269 -21.95 -5.46 26.28
#